data_AF-A0A7K9STN4-F1
#
_entry.id   AF-A0A7K9STN4-F1
#
_cell.length_a   1.000
_cell.length_b   1.000
_cell.length_c   1.000
_cell.angle_alpha   90.00
_cell.angle_beta   90.00
_cell.angle_gamma   90.00
#
_symmetry.space_group_name_H-M   'P 1'
#
loop_
_entity.id
_entity.type
_entity.pdbx_description
1 polymer ?
#
loop_
_entity_poly.entity_id
_entity_poly.type
_entity_poly.pdbx_seq_one_letter_code
_entity_poly.pdbx_strand_id
1 'polypeptide(L)'
;AAEPWPENAALYQQLKEEQILLSDNASSLAVQAFLQMCNLPIRVVCRANAEYMSPSGKVPFIHVGNHVVSELGPIVQFVKAKGHSLSDGLDEVQKAEMKAYMELVNNMLLTAELYLQWCDDVTVEEITHPRYGSPYPWPLNRILSYQKQWEVRRKMKAIGWAGKTLEQVLEDVDQCCQALSQRLGTQPYFFNKQ
;
A
#
# COMPACT_ATOMS: atom_id res chain seq x y z
N ALA A 1 28.45 -11.22 -9.87
CA ALA A 1 27.25 -11.04 -10.72
C ALA A 1 26.06 -10.88 -9.80
N ALA A 2 25.15 -9.92 -10.05
CA ALA A 2 23.88 -9.88 -9.34
C ALA A 2 23.12 -11.18 -9.67
N GLU A 3 22.65 -11.88 -8.65
CA GLU A 3 21.84 -13.08 -8.82
C GLU A 3 20.60 -12.71 -9.66
N PRO A 4 20.29 -13.47 -10.73
CA PRO A 4 19.18 -13.15 -11.62
C PRO A 4 17.85 -13.17 -10.87
N TRP A 5 16.89 -12.37 -11.32
CA TRP A 5 15.55 -12.37 -10.75
C TRP A 5 14.92 -13.76 -10.90
N PRO A 6 14.54 -14.42 -9.79
CA PRO A 6 14.11 -15.80 -9.85
C PRO A 6 12.69 -15.93 -10.41
N GLU A 7 12.45 -16.93 -11.25
CA GLU A 7 11.13 -17.18 -11.87
C GLU A 7 10.04 -17.52 -10.84
N ASN A 8 10.44 -18.04 -9.68
CA ASN A 8 9.53 -18.37 -8.58
C ASN A 8 9.31 -17.21 -7.59
N ALA A 9 9.69 -15.98 -7.95
CA ALA A 9 9.38 -14.80 -7.17
C ALA A 9 7.86 -14.71 -6.92
N ALA A 10 7.47 -14.50 -5.67
CA ALA A 10 6.07 -14.48 -5.26
C ALA A 10 5.72 -13.20 -4.51
N LEU A 11 4.58 -12.60 -4.83
CA LEU A 11 3.95 -11.53 -4.08
C LEU A 11 2.81 -12.10 -3.25
N TYR A 12 2.88 -11.92 -1.94
CA TYR A 12 1.88 -12.38 -1.01
C TYR A 12 0.94 -11.26 -0.62
N GLN A 13 -0.36 -11.56 -0.67
CA GLN A 13 -1.44 -10.67 -0.27
C GLN A 13 -2.60 -11.45 0.33
N GLN A 14 -3.57 -10.74 0.89
CA GLN A 14 -4.83 -11.32 1.38
C GLN A 14 -5.71 -11.83 0.23
N LEU A 15 -6.76 -12.59 0.58
CA LEU A 15 -7.72 -13.15 -0.38
C LEU A 15 -8.44 -12.01 -1.13
N LYS A 16 -8.33 -12.01 -2.46
CA LYS A 16 -8.72 -10.87 -3.32
C LYS A 16 -10.21 -10.52 -3.25
N GLU A 17 -11.07 -11.50 -3.18
CA GLU A 17 -12.53 -11.28 -3.23
C GLU A 17 -13.13 -11.12 -1.83
N GLU A 18 -12.63 -11.91 -0.87
CA GLU A 18 -13.31 -12.11 0.42
C GLU A 18 -12.69 -11.35 1.59
N GLN A 19 -11.41 -10.94 1.50
CA GLN A 19 -10.67 -10.45 2.67
C GLN A 19 -9.96 -9.12 2.45
N ILE A 20 -9.29 -8.94 1.31
CA ILE A 20 -8.45 -7.76 1.09
C ILE A 20 -9.28 -6.48 1.17
N LEU A 21 -8.77 -5.51 1.92
CA LEU A 21 -9.40 -4.21 2.05
C LEU A 21 -8.81 -3.22 1.03
N LEU A 22 -9.49 -2.09 0.79
CA LEU A 22 -9.07 -1.01 -0.12
C LEU A 22 -7.57 -0.66 -0.07
N SER A 23 -7.06 -0.25 1.10
CA SER A 23 -5.64 0.16 1.31
C SER A 23 -4.62 -0.94 1.01
N ASP A 24 -4.89 -2.17 1.44
CA ASP A 24 -4.02 -3.33 1.17
C ASP A 24 -4.05 -3.70 -0.32
N ASN A 25 -5.20 -3.58 -0.97
CA ASN A 25 -5.35 -3.80 -2.41
C ASN A 25 -4.61 -2.73 -3.22
N ALA A 26 -4.73 -1.45 -2.84
CA ALA A 26 -3.99 -0.36 -3.46
C ALA A 26 -2.47 -0.57 -3.34
N SER A 27 -2.00 -0.94 -2.14
CA SER A 27 -0.59 -1.26 -1.89
C SER A 27 -0.13 -2.47 -2.72
N SER A 28 -0.97 -3.50 -2.86
CA SER A 28 -0.67 -4.66 -3.70
C SER A 28 -0.54 -4.31 -5.18
N LEU A 29 -1.48 -3.52 -5.70
CA LEU A 29 -1.46 -3.06 -7.08
C LEU A 29 -0.24 -2.17 -7.36
N ALA A 30 0.15 -1.30 -6.42
CA ALA A 30 1.33 -0.46 -6.57
C ALA A 30 2.62 -1.29 -6.72
N VAL A 31 2.80 -2.34 -5.91
CA VAL A 31 3.96 -3.25 -6.02
C VAL A 31 3.91 -4.05 -7.32
N GLN A 32 2.75 -4.59 -7.69
CA GLN A 32 2.59 -5.34 -8.95
C GLN A 32 2.91 -4.46 -10.16
N ALA A 33 2.38 -3.24 -10.20
CA ALA A 33 2.64 -2.28 -11.28
C ALA A 33 4.13 -1.94 -11.36
N PHE A 34 4.78 -1.65 -10.22
CA PHE A 34 6.22 -1.37 -10.17
C PHE A 34 7.06 -2.52 -10.73
N LEU A 35 6.81 -3.76 -10.29
CA LEU A 35 7.54 -4.95 -10.75
C LEU A 35 7.28 -5.22 -12.23
N GLN A 36 6.03 -5.07 -12.69
CA GLN A 36 5.65 -5.21 -14.09
C GLN A 36 6.36 -4.17 -14.98
N MET A 37 6.43 -2.91 -14.55
CA MET A 37 7.16 -1.86 -15.27
C MET A 37 8.67 -2.14 -15.33
N CYS A 38 9.23 -2.83 -14.32
CA CYS A 38 10.62 -3.30 -14.33
C CYS A 38 10.83 -4.56 -15.19
N ASN A 39 9.78 -5.10 -15.84
CA ASN A 39 9.77 -6.38 -16.55
C ASN A 39 10.20 -7.56 -15.67
N LEU A 40 9.83 -7.53 -14.38
CA LEU A 40 10.16 -8.59 -13.43
C LEU A 40 8.96 -9.53 -13.24
N PRO A 41 9.08 -10.81 -13.60
CA PRO A 41 7.99 -11.76 -13.40
C PRO A 41 7.72 -11.96 -11.91
N ILE A 42 6.44 -11.96 -11.54
CA ILE A 42 6.01 -12.15 -10.15
C ILE A 42 4.71 -12.95 -10.13
N ARG A 43 4.64 -13.98 -9.29
CA ARG A 43 3.43 -14.75 -9.06
C ARG A 43 2.67 -14.18 -7.86
N VAL A 44 1.41 -13.79 -8.05
CA VAL A 44 0.55 -13.40 -6.93
C VAL A 44 0.06 -14.65 -6.18
N VAL A 45 0.27 -14.68 -4.86
CA VAL A 45 -0.11 -15.76 -3.96
C VAL A 45 -1.01 -15.20 -2.87
N CYS A 46 -2.27 -15.61 -2.88
CA CYS A 46 -3.22 -15.20 -1.87
C CYS A 46 -3.15 -16.13 -0.64
N ARG A 47 -3.06 -15.54 0.56
CA ARG A 47 -3.08 -16.26 1.85
C ARG A 47 -3.92 -15.49 2.86
N ALA A 48 -4.80 -16.20 3.56
CA ALA A 48 -5.63 -15.63 4.61
C ALA A 48 -4.81 -14.96 5.73
N ASN A 49 -3.69 -15.60 6.09
CA ASN A 49 -2.78 -15.14 7.13
C ASN A 49 -1.59 -14.30 6.58
N ALA A 50 -1.69 -13.74 5.37
CA ALA A 50 -0.59 -13.01 4.74
C ALA A 50 -0.04 -11.87 5.62
N GLU A 51 -0.90 -11.17 6.36
CA GLU A 51 -0.48 -10.12 7.30
C GLU A 51 0.53 -10.65 8.34
N TYR A 52 0.28 -11.84 8.90
CA TYR A 52 1.15 -12.49 9.89
C TYR A 52 2.39 -13.15 9.29
N MET A 53 2.42 -13.38 7.98
CA MET A 53 3.60 -13.86 7.27
C MET A 53 4.57 -12.72 6.95
N SER A 54 4.08 -11.47 6.92
CA SER A 54 4.87 -10.30 6.56
C SER A 54 5.83 -9.90 7.69
N PRO A 55 7.11 -9.59 7.38
CA PRO A 55 8.07 -9.14 8.39
C PRO A 55 7.67 -7.81 9.06
N SER A 56 6.88 -6.96 8.39
CA SER A 56 6.37 -5.72 8.98
C SER A 56 4.91 -5.78 9.44
N GLY A 57 4.25 -6.94 9.34
CA GLY A 57 2.83 -7.07 9.64
C GLY A 57 1.92 -6.33 8.64
N LYS A 58 2.44 -5.97 7.47
CA LYS A 58 1.70 -5.27 6.40
C LYS A 58 1.80 -6.03 5.09
N VAL A 59 0.73 -6.02 4.31
CA VAL A 59 0.69 -6.58 2.95
C VAL A 59 0.70 -5.45 1.91
N PRO A 60 1.16 -5.72 0.67
CA PRO A 60 1.80 -6.95 0.21
C PRO A 60 3.24 -7.09 0.74
N PHE A 61 3.78 -8.30 0.61
CA PHE A 61 5.22 -8.53 0.70
C PHE A 61 5.67 -9.47 -0.42
N ILE A 62 6.94 -9.39 -0.81
CA ILE A 62 7.53 -10.27 -1.82
C ILE A 62 8.46 -11.27 -1.17
N HIS A 63 8.52 -12.46 -1.76
CA HIS A 63 9.48 -13.51 -1.46
C HIS A 63 10.32 -13.77 -2.72
N VAL A 64 11.60 -13.42 -2.67
CA VAL A 64 12.53 -13.48 -3.80
C VAL A 64 13.83 -14.12 -3.36
N GLY A 65 14.05 -15.37 -3.77
CA GLY A 65 15.16 -16.18 -3.28
C GLY A 65 15.06 -16.35 -1.76
N ASN A 66 16.11 -15.95 -1.03
CA ASN A 66 16.16 -16.00 0.43
C ASN A 66 15.66 -14.72 1.13
N HIS A 67 15.08 -13.78 0.39
CA HIS A 67 14.66 -12.48 0.92
C HIS A 67 13.14 -12.37 0.99
N VAL A 68 12.66 -11.87 2.12
CA VAL A 68 11.27 -11.47 2.33
C VAL A 68 11.26 -9.97 2.59
N VAL A 69 10.59 -9.21 1.73
CA VAL A 69 10.58 -7.73 1.78
C VAL A 69 9.15 -7.23 1.70
N SER A 70 8.73 -6.42 2.66
CA SER A 70 7.39 -5.82 2.71
C SER A 70 7.42 -4.33 2.40
N GLU A 71 6.27 -3.78 2.02
CA GLU A 71 6.05 -2.36 1.70
C GLU A 71 6.77 -1.86 0.43
N LEU A 72 6.12 -0.94 -0.29
CA LEU A 72 6.59 -0.49 -1.60
C LEU A 72 8.01 0.12 -1.56
N GLY A 73 8.29 0.98 -0.58
CA GLY A 73 9.58 1.66 -0.45
C GLY A 73 10.76 0.69 -0.31
N PRO A 74 10.76 -0.21 0.69
CA PRO A 74 11.78 -1.24 0.83
C PRO A 74 11.88 -2.17 -0.39
N ILE A 75 10.75 -2.52 -1.03
CA ILE A 75 10.75 -3.34 -2.25
C ILE A 75 11.47 -2.62 -3.40
N VAL A 76 11.19 -1.32 -3.62
CA VAL A 76 11.88 -0.53 -4.65
C VAL A 76 13.39 -0.47 -4.38
N GLN A 77 13.80 -0.32 -3.12
CA GLN A 77 15.22 -0.32 -2.75
C GLN A 77 15.88 -1.69 -2.99
N PHE A 78 15.20 -2.78 -2.64
CA PHE A 78 15.66 -4.14 -2.88
C PHE A 78 15.84 -4.42 -4.38
N VAL A 79 14.84 -4.06 -5.19
CA VAL A 79 14.87 -4.23 -6.65
C VAL A 79 15.98 -3.38 -7.28
N LYS A 80 16.19 -2.16 -6.77
CA LYS A 80 17.33 -1.31 -7.16
C LYS A 80 18.68 -1.94 -6.83
N ALA A 81 18.83 -2.54 -5.65
CA ALA A 81 20.06 -3.26 -5.28
C ALA A 81 20.33 -4.49 -6.16
N LYS A 82 19.30 -5.06 -6.79
CA LYS A 82 19.39 -6.12 -7.79
C LYS A 82 19.63 -5.60 -9.23
N GLY A 83 19.75 -4.28 -9.42
CA GLY A 83 20.09 -3.65 -10.69
C GLY A 83 18.91 -3.20 -11.54
N HIS A 84 17.69 -3.14 -10.99
CA HIS A 84 16.48 -2.70 -11.69
C HIS A 84 15.92 -1.43 -11.07
N SER A 85 15.69 -0.38 -11.87
CA SER A 85 15.20 0.91 -11.36
C SER A 85 14.43 1.65 -12.46
N LEU A 86 13.27 2.20 -12.09
CA LEU A 86 12.48 3.08 -12.95
C LEU A 86 12.92 4.55 -12.84
N SER A 87 13.95 4.83 -12.04
CA SER A 87 14.37 6.19 -11.66
C SER A 87 15.77 6.55 -12.15
N ASP A 88 16.39 5.70 -12.98
CA ASP A 88 17.78 5.90 -13.43
C ASP A 88 17.94 7.08 -14.39
N GLY A 89 16.89 7.42 -15.15
CA GLY A 89 16.86 8.59 -16.04
C GLY A 89 16.55 9.92 -15.35
N LEU A 90 16.27 9.91 -14.04
CA LEU A 90 15.98 11.10 -13.25
C LEU A 90 17.26 11.70 -12.66
N ASP A 91 17.34 13.03 -12.65
CA ASP A 91 18.37 13.73 -11.89
C ASP A 91 18.07 13.71 -10.38
N GLU A 92 19.03 14.16 -9.55
CA GLU A 92 18.87 14.11 -8.09
C GLU A 92 17.75 15.02 -7.57
N VAL A 93 17.46 16.12 -8.26
CA VAL A 93 16.35 17.02 -7.90
C VAL A 93 15.03 16.32 -8.19
N GLN A 94 14.87 15.72 -9.36
CA GLN A 94 13.70 14.94 -9.75
C GLN A 94 13.49 13.72 -8.85
N LYS A 95 14.55 13.04 -8.42
CA LYS A 95 14.46 11.94 -7.43
C LYS A 95 13.98 12.44 -6.08
N ALA A 96 14.43 13.61 -5.64
CA ALA A 96 13.95 14.22 -4.39
C ALA A 96 12.46 14.60 -4.50
N GLU A 97 12.06 15.22 -5.61
CA GLU A 97 10.65 15.52 -5.90
C GLU A 97 9.79 14.26 -5.92
N MET A 98 10.23 13.20 -6.61
CA MET A 98 9.52 11.92 -6.68
C MET A 98 9.26 11.37 -5.28
N LYS A 99 10.28 11.36 -4.41
CA LYS A 99 10.12 10.92 -3.02
C LYS A 99 9.11 11.78 -2.26
N ALA A 100 9.13 13.10 -2.45
CA ALA A 100 8.17 13.99 -1.80
C ALA A 100 6.73 13.72 -2.26
N TYR A 101 6.50 13.47 -3.55
CA TYR A 101 5.17 13.12 -4.06
C TYR A 101 4.70 11.74 -3.60
N MET A 102 5.58 10.74 -3.58
CA MET A 102 5.25 9.43 -3.01
C MET A 102 4.86 9.54 -1.54
N GLU A 103 5.58 10.37 -0.78
CA GLU A 103 5.28 10.62 0.62
C GLU A 103 3.96 11.39 0.80
N LEU A 104 3.64 12.35 -0.07
CA LEU A 104 2.34 13.02 -0.09
C LEU A 104 1.20 12.02 -0.31
N VAL A 105 1.33 11.13 -1.29
CA VAL A 105 0.34 10.08 -1.57
C VAL A 105 0.17 9.15 -0.37
N ASN A 106 1.27 8.69 0.23
CA ASN A 106 1.22 7.82 1.41
C ASN A 106 0.65 8.51 2.64
N ASN A 107 0.94 9.79 2.85
CA ASN A 107 0.44 10.52 4.02
C ASN A 107 -1.01 10.96 3.87
N MET A 108 -1.48 11.22 2.65
CA MET A 108 -2.86 11.62 2.41
C MET A 108 -3.76 10.46 2.01
N LEU A 109 -3.52 9.87 0.83
CA LEU A 109 -4.46 8.90 0.25
C LEU A 109 -4.53 7.63 1.07
N LEU A 110 -3.39 7.04 1.44
CA LEU A 110 -3.38 5.84 2.29
C LEU A 110 -3.96 6.12 3.68
N THR A 111 -3.73 7.31 4.24
CA THR A 111 -4.34 7.69 5.53
C THR A 111 -5.86 7.82 5.41
N ALA A 112 -6.35 8.43 4.32
CA ALA A 112 -7.78 8.55 4.05
C ALA A 112 -8.44 7.18 3.82
N GLU A 113 -7.81 6.28 3.07
CA GLU A 113 -8.29 4.91 2.88
C GLU A 113 -8.41 4.17 4.23
N LEU A 114 -7.39 4.26 5.08
CA LEU A 114 -7.42 3.69 6.42
C LEU A 114 -8.50 4.31 7.31
N TYR A 115 -8.73 5.63 7.19
CA TYR A 115 -9.79 6.33 7.91
C TYR A 115 -11.16 5.81 7.49
N LEU A 116 -11.44 5.74 6.19
CA LEU A 116 -12.70 5.22 5.64
C LEU A 116 -12.94 3.78 6.11
N GLN A 117 -11.91 2.94 6.08
CA GLN A 117 -12.06 1.53 6.47
C GLN A 117 -12.31 1.34 7.97
N TRP A 118 -11.67 2.12 8.84
CA TRP A 118 -11.56 1.78 10.28
C TRP A 118 -12.14 2.83 11.24
N CYS A 119 -12.44 4.03 10.75
CA CYS A 119 -12.97 5.13 11.54
C CYS A 119 -14.41 5.48 11.17
N ASP A 120 -14.81 5.37 9.90
CA ASP A 120 -16.21 5.52 9.49
C ASP A 120 -17.05 4.35 10.01
N ASP A 121 -17.99 4.63 10.92
CA ASP A 121 -18.70 3.58 11.65
C ASP A 121 -19.56 2.70 10.73
N VAL A 122 -20.18 3.29 9.69
CA VAL A 122 -20.99 2.55 8.71
C VAL A 122 -20.11 1.58 7.92
N THR A 123 -19.00 2.08 7.35
CA THR A 123 -18.06 1.25 6.57
C THR A 123 -17.44 0.16 7.44
N VAL A 124 -17.09 0.47 8.69
CA VAL A 124 -16.53 -0.50 9.62
C VAL A 124 -17.49 -1.67 9.84
N GLU A 125 -18.74 -1.38 10.18
CA GLU A 125 -19.72 -2.38 10.60
C GLU A 125 -20.23 -3.21 9.42
N GLU A 126 -20.52 -2.56 8.29
CA GLU A 126 -21.12 -3.22 7.13
C GLU A 126 -20.08 -3.91 6.22
N ILE A 127 -18.86 -3.39 6.15
CA ILE A 127 -17.86 -3.83 5.16
C ILE A 127 -16.58 -4.33 5.82
N THR A 128 -15.90 -3.50 6.61
CA THR A 128 -14.53 -3.79 7.04
C THR A 128 -14.45 -4.96 8.01
N HIS A 129 -15.28 -4.99 9.06
CA HIS A 129 -15.28 -6.09 10.04
C HIS A 129 -15.63 -7.44 9.40
N PRO A 130 -16.73 -7.56 8.62
CA PRO A 130 -17.06 -8.80 7.93
C PRO A 130 -15.95 -9.29 6.99
N ARG A 131 -15.34 -8.38 6.23
CA ARG A 131 -14.32 -8.71 5.22
C ARG A 131 -12.98 -9.07 5.85
N TYR A 132 -12.47 -8.26 6.78
CA TYR A 132 -11.19 -8.52 7.46
C TYR A 132 -11.23 -9.82 8.29
N GLY A 133 -12.35 -10.06 8.97
CA GLY A 133 -12.55 -11.23 9.83
C GLY A 133 -12.94 -12.51 9.10
N SER A 134 -13.31 -12.43 7.81
CA SER A 134 -13.90 -13.56 7.04
C SER A 134 -13.12 -14.87 7.10
N PRO A 135 -11.78 -14.90 7.12
CA PRO A 135 -11.05 -16.17 7.11
C PRO A 135 -10.96 -16.86 8.48
N TYR A 136 -11.39 -16.18 9.55
CA TYR A 136 -11.20 -16.65 10.92
C TYR A 136 -12.53 -17.11 11.53
N PRO A 137 -12.53 -18.19 12.33
CA PRO A 137 -13.71 -18.60 13.06
C PRO A 137 -13.99 -17.65 14.23
N TRP A 138 -15.22 -17.69 14.75
CA TRP A 138 -15.54 -17.05 16.02
C TRP A 138 -14.79 -17.74 17.18
N PRO A 139 -14.26 -17.00 18.18
CA PRO A 139 -14.34 -15.55 18.37
C PRO A 139 -13.20 -14.76 17.71
N LEU A 140 -12.25 -15.45 17.07
CA LEU A 140 -11.01 -14.85 16.58
C LEU A 140 -11.27 -13.77 15.54
N ASN A 141 -12.20 -13.97 14.60
CA ASN A 141 -12.58 -12.95 13.61
C ASN A 141 -12.90 -11.60 14.24
N ARG A 142 -13.69 -11.60 15.31
CA ARG A 142 -14.15 -10.39 15.99
C ARG A 142 -13.01 -9.76 16.78
N ILE A 143 -12.25 -10.57 17.51
CA ILE A 143 -11.10 -10.09 18.29
C ILE A 143 -10.08 -9.41 17.38
N LEU A 144 -9.72 -10.03 16.25
CA LEU A 144 -8.73 -9.48 15.32
C LEU A 144 -9.23 -8.21 14.63
N SER A 145 -10.48 -8.18 14.15
CA SER A 145 -11.08 -6.98 13.56
C SER A 145 -11.08 -5.80 14.53
N TYR A 146 -11.46 -6.01 15.79
CA TYR A 146 -11.36 -4.94 16.79
C TYR A 146 -9.91 -4.56 17.08
N GLN A 147 -9.00 -5.50 17.29
CA GLN A 147 -7.60 -5.16 17.52
C GLN A 147 -7.03 -4.26 16.42
N LYS A 148 -7.31 -4.60 15.14
CA LYS A 148 -6.88 -3.80 13.99
C LYS A 148 -7.54 -2.42 13.97
N GLN A 149 -8.84 -2.35 14.22
CA GLN A 149 -9.56 -1.08 14.31
C GLN A 149 -8.95 -0.16 15.39
N TRP A 150 -8.62 -0.71 16.56
CA TRP A 150 -8.02 0.04 17.66
C TRP A 150 -6.62 0.53 17.31
N GLU A 151 -5.81 -0.28 16.61
CA GLU A 151 -4.51 0.13 16.08
C GLU A 151 -4.65 1.34 15.15
N VAL A 152 -5.55 1.26 14.17
CA VAL A 152 -5.77 2.33 13.18
C VAL A 152 -6.33 3.59 13.85
N ARG A 153 -7.32 3.47 14.75
CA ARG A 153 -7.85 4.63 15.50
C ARG A 153 -6.77 5.31 16.36
N ARG A 154 -5.84 4.55 16.95
CA ARG A 154 -4.68 5.12 17.66
C ARG A 154 -3.76 5.88 16.71
N LYS A 155 -3.48 5.33 15.52
CA LYS A 155 -2.73 6.04 14.46
C LYS A 155 -3.43 7.34 14.06
N MET A 156 -4.73 7.31 13.81
CA MET A 156 -5.52 8.49 13.45
C MET A 156 -5.51 9.54 14.56
N LYS A 157 -5.57 9.13 15.82
CA LYS A 157 -5.43 10.04 16.97
C LYS A 157 -4.06 10.71 17.00
N ALA A 158 -2.98 9.96 16.75
CA ALA A 158 -1.62 10.49 16.78
C ALA A 158 -1.37 11.57 15.70
N ILE A 159 -2.01 11.45 14.54
CA ILE A 159 -1.89 12.41 13.43
C ILE A 159 -2.96 13.51 13.45
N GLY A 160 -3.81 13.57 14.49
CA GLY A 160 -4.85 14.58 14.63
C GLY A 160 -6.11 14.35 13.80
N TRP A 161 -6.33 13.15 13.27
CA TRP A 161 -7.48 12.79 12.44
C TRP A 161 -8.65 12.18 13.21
N ALA A 162 -8.48 11.86 14.50
CA ALA A 162 -9.53 11.19 15.28
C ALA A 162 -10.85 11.98 15.42
N GLY A 163 -10.82 13.30 15.25
CA GLY A 163 -12.00 14.15 15.32
C GLY A 163 -12.49 14.69 13.97
N LYS A 164 -11.88 14.25 12.86
CA LYS A 164 -12.32 14.70 11.54
C LYS A 164 -13.67 14.08 11.18
N THR A 165 -14.48 14.79 10.40
CA THR A 165 -15.66 14.19 9.75
C THR A 165 -15.25 13.56 8.42
N LEU A 166 -16.14 12.74 7.85
CA LEU A 166 -15.93 12.17 6.53
C LEU A 166 -15.72 13.28 5.47
N GLU A 167 -16.52 14.35 5.53
CA GLU A 167 -16.43 15.48 4.60
C GLU A 167 -15.05 16.14 4.68
N GLN A 168 -14.52 16.37 5.88
CA GLN A 168 -13.19 16.96 6.06
C GLN A 168 -12.08 16.08 5.48
N VAL A 169 -12.18 14.76 5.65
CA VAL A 169 -11.23 13.82 5.04
C VAL A 169 -11.31 13.86 3.52
N LEU A 170 -12.51 13.94 2.95
CA LEU A 170 -12.70 14.06 1.50
C LEU A 170 -12.18 15.39 0.96
N GLU A 171 -12.33 16.49 1.71
CA GLU A 171 -11.73 17.79 1.37
C GLU A 171 -10.19 17.72 1.34
N ASP A 172 -9.56 17.05 2.31
CA ASP A 172 -8.11 16.86 2.30
C ASP A 172 -7.64 16.02 1.10
N VAL A 173 -8.39 14.98 0.76
CA VAL A 173 -8.14 14.15 -0.44
C VAL A 173 -8.27 14.98 -1.71
N ASP A 174 -9.31 15.82 -1.81
CA ASP A 174 -9.50 16.71 -2.96
C ASP A 174 -8.31 17.67 -3.12
N GLN A 175 -7.85 18.30 -2.03
CA GLN A 175 -6.67 19.17 -2.05
C GLN A 175 -5.41 18.42 -2.52
N CYS A 176 -5.21 17.18 -2.08
CA CYS A 176 -4.10 16.36 -2.55
C CYS A 176 -4.23 16.02 -4.04
N CYS A 177 -5.42 15.64 -4.50
CA CYS A 177 -5.69 15.40 -5.92
C CYS A 177 -5.44 16.65 -6.76
N GLN A 178 -5.83 17.84 -6.29
CA GLN A 178 -5.53 19.11 -6.94
C GLN A 178 -4.02 19.37 -7.01
N ALA A 179 -3.27 19.14 -5.93
CA ALA A 179 -1.81 19.30 -5.92
C ALA A 179 -1.11 18.35 -6.92
N LEU A 180 -1.55 17.09 -6.98
CA LEU A 180 -1.06 16.10 -7.95
C LEU A 180 -1.44 16.49 -9.38
N SER A 181 -2.66 16.96 -9.59
CA SER A 181 -3.15 17.42 -10.90
C SER A 181 -2.38 18.66 -11.39
N GLN A 182 -2.09 19.61 -10.51
CA GLN A 182 -1.28 20.79 -10.84
C GLN A 182 0.14 20.39 -11.22
N ARG A 183 0.72 19.40 -10.52
CA ARG A 183 2.06 18.91 -10.85
C ARG A 183 2.12 18.18 -12.20
N LEU A 184 1.10 17.39 -12.52
CA LEU A 184 0.98 16.71 -13.81
C LEU A 184 0.73 17.71 -14.95
N GLY A 185 -0.10 18.71 -14.70
CA GLY A 185 -0.48 19.72 -15.69
C GLY A 185 -1.11 19.07 -16.92
N THR A 186 -0.53 19.34 -18.09
CA THR A 186 -0.93 18.74 -19.37
C THR A 186 -0.02 17.60 -19.83
N GLN A 187 0.91 17.16 -18.98
CA GLN A 187 1.91 16.16 -19.33
C GLN A 187 1.36 14.73 -19.16
N PRO A 188 1.86 13.75 -19.95
CA PRO A 188 1.47 12.35 -19.79
C PRO A 188 2.08 11.68 -18.55
N TYR A 189 3.21 12.18 -18.04
CA TYR A 189 3.92 11.63 -16.87
C TYR A 189 4.49 12.76 -16.00
N PHE A 190 4.67 12.49 -14.70
CA PHE A 190 5.16 13.50 -13.74
C PHE A 190 6.56 14.06 -14.08
N PHE A 191 7.45 13.25 -14.66
CA PHE A 191 8.85 13.61 -14.91
C PHE A 191 9.26 13.59 -16.39
N ASN A 192 8.30 13.59 -17.32
CA ASN A 192 8.51 13.77 -18.77
C ASN A 192 9.52 12.84 -19.47
N LYS A 193 9.86 11.69 -18.89
CA LYS A 193 10.74 10.70 -19.50
C LYS A 193 10.18 9.30 -19.28
N GLN A 194 10.10 8.52 -20.35
CA GLN A 194 10.14 7.06 -20.29
C GLN A 194 11.58 6.61 -20.12
#